data_AF-A0A966QSC7-F1
#
_entry.id   AF-A0A966QSC7-F1
#
_cell.length_a   1.000
_cell.length_b   1.000
_cell.length_c   1.000
_cell.angle_alpha   90.00
_cell.angle_beta   90.00
_cell.angle_gamma   90.00
#
_symmetry.space_group_name_H-M   'P 1'
#
loop_
_entity.id
_entity.type
_entity.pdbx_description
1 polymer ?
#
loop_
_entity_poly.entity_id
_entity_poly.type
_entity_poly.pdbx_seq_one_letter_code
_entity_poly.pdbx_strand_id
1 'polypeptide(L)'
;MTVAADGVEGVGGAVAHNVARSQQVARWLVEGFSTAEVHHRARESWGVSHRSADRLVAAARAELIRGWDVERHEMIALLLSRLDTVFREAMAAKNHGAALGAINAQAKLAKVLETLERMAKVTTRPLSVQPNAGMPREIAGRKMYLSSPEYMARYA
;
A
#
# COMPACT_ATOMS: atom_id res chain seq x y z
N MET A 1 9.26 45.56 36.94
CA MET A 1 9.21 45.46 35.47
C MET A 1 10.02 44.22 35.08
N THR A 2 9.58 43.50 34.05
CA THR A 2 10.25 42.34 33.40
C THR A 2 9.74 40.92 33.77
N VAL A 3 8.55 40.63 33.22
CA VAL A 3 8.11 39.51 32.36
C VAL A 3 8.46 38.03 32.69
N ALA A 4 7.37 37.26 32.71
CA ALA A 4 7.21 35.81 32.79
C ALA A 4 7.94 34.98 31.72
N ALA A 5 8.51 33.86 32.13
CA ALA A 5 8.99 32.77 31.29
C ALA A 5 8.28 31.47 31.73
N ASP A 6 7.05 31.24 31.26
CA ASP A 6 6.24 30.06 31.65
C ASP A 6 5.31 29.59 30.52
N GLY A 7 5.86 29.38 29.31
CA GLY A 7 5.03 29.11 28.13
C GLY A 7 5.48 28.01 27.17
N VAL A 8 6.69 27.44 27.30
CA VAL A 8 7.27 26.61 26.22
C VAL A 8 7.24 25.10 26.52
N GLU A 9 7.25 24.69 27.80
CA GLU A 9 7.33 23.26 28.16
C GLU A 9 6.02 22.47 27.92
N GLY A 10 4.85 23.14 27.99
CA GLY A 10 3.56 22.47 27.81
C GLY A 10 3.20 22.10 26.37
N VAL A 11 3.74 22.82 25.38
CA VAL A 11 3.40 22.60 23.96
C VAL A 11 4.14 21.40 23.38
N GLY A 12 5.40 21.18 23.78
CA GLY A 12 6.22 20.06 23.33
C GLY A 12 5.64 18.68 23.73
N GLY A 13 5.14 18.57 24.96
CA GLY A 13 4.53 17.32 25.46
C GLY A 13 3.23 16.96 24.74
N ALA A 14 2.37 17.94 24.45
CA ALA A 14 1.12 17.72 23.74
C ALA A 14 1.32 17.31 22.27
N VAL A 15 2.36 17.83 21.62
CA VAL A 15 2.74 17.44 20.24
C VAL A 15 3.28 16.01 20.22
N ALA A 16 4.20 15.66 21.13
CA ALA A 16 4.74 14.30 21.23
C ALA A 16 3.63 13.25 21.48
N HIS A 17 2.66 13.60 22.33
CA HIS A 17 1.51 12.73 22.62
C HIS A 17 0.62 12.50 21.39
N ASN A 18 0.41 13.52 20.56
CA ASN A 18 -0.37 13.37 19.32
C ASN A 18 0.38 12.57 18.25
N VAL A 19 1.71 12.67 18.19
CA VAL A 19 2.53 11.84 17.29
C VAL A 19 2.45 10.36 17.68
N ALA A 20 2.59 10.03 18.97
CA ALA A 20 2.46 8.66 19.44
C ALA A 20 1.07 8.05 19.12
N ARG A 21 0.02 8.87 19.25
CA ARG A 21 -1.35 8.48 18.87
C ARG A 21 -1.51 8.27 17.37
N SER A 22 -0.94 9.13 16.51
CA SER A 22 -1.02 8.93 15.06
C SER A 22 -0.25 7.67 14.62
N GLN A 23 0.88 7.38 15.24
CA GLN A 23 1.65 6.14 14.98
C GLN A 23 0.88 4.89 15.41
N GLN A 24 0.15 4.94 16.52
CA GLN A 24 -0.71 3.82 16.93
C GLN A 24 -1.89 3.64 15.97
N VAL A 25 -2.48 4.73 15.49
CA VAL A 25 -3.52 4.67 14.45
C VAL A 25 -2.98 4.12 13.13
N ALA A 26 -1.74 4.47 12.74
CA ALA A 26 -1.09 3.91 11.56
C ALA A 26 -0.95 2.38 11.67
N ARG A 27 -0.56 1.87 12.85
CA ARG A 27 -0.52 0.42 13.11
C ARG A 27 -1.89 -0.23 12.92
N TRP A 28 -2.95 0.33 13.49
CA TRP A 28 -4.30 -0.22 13.31
C TRP A 28 -4.74 -0.24 11.83
N LEU A 29 -4.37 0.77 11.05
CA LEU A 29 -4.67 0.79 9.61
C LEU A 29 -3.91 -0.30 8.85
N VAL A 30 -2.66 -0.59 9.23
CA VAL A 30 -1.85 -1.67 8.63
C VAL A 30 -2.36 -3.05 9.03
N GLU A 31 -2.85 -3.20 10.26
CA GLU A 31 -3.51 -4.42 10.75
C GLU A 31 -4.88 -4.70 10.08
N GLY A 32 -5.38 -3.76 9.28
CA GLY A 32 -6.59 -3.93 8.48
C GLY A 32 -7.87 -3.44 9.14
N PHE A 33 -7.80 -2.72 10.27
CA PHE A 33 -8.99 -2.15 10.91
C PHE A 33 -9.67 -1.13 9.99
N SER A 34 -11.00 -1.21 9.91
CA SER A 34 -11.79 -0.21 9.21
C SER A 34 -11.69 1.15 9.89
N THR A 35 -11.93 2.21 9.12
CA THR A 35 -11.97 3.57 9.66
C THR A 35 -12.92 3.67 10.87
N ALA A 36 -14.11 3.05 10.81
CA ALA A 36 -15.07 3.06 11.91
C ALA A 36 -14.52 2.42 13.20
N GLU A 37 -13.81 1.28 13.09
CA GLU A 37 -13.19 0.62 14.24
C GLU A 37 -12.05 1.46 14.83
N VAL A 38 -11.25 2.11 13.97
CA VAL A 38 -10.20 3.03 14.40
C VAL A 38 -10.79 4.22 15.17
N HIS A 39 -11.91 4.79 14.70
CA HIS A 39 -12.61 5.88 15.39
C HIS A 39 -13.14 5.45 16.76
N HIS A 40 -13.73 4.26 16.84
CA HIS A 40 -14.23 3.71 18.10
C HIS A 40 -13.09 3.48 19.10
N ARG A 41 -12.01 2.82 18.67
CA ARG A 41 -10.83 2.56 19.50
C ARG A 41 -10.15 3.83 19.97
N ALA A 42 -10.01 4.84 19.10
CA ALA A 42 -9.44 6.13 19.47
C ALA A 42 -10.29 6.84 20.54
N ARG A 43 -11.62 6.74 20.44
CA ARG A 43 -12.56 7.26 21.44
C ARG A 43 -12.45 6.53 22.77
N GLU A 44 -12.44 5.20 22.77
CA GLU A 44 -12.33 4.41 24.00
C GLU A 44 -10.97 4.58 24.68
N SER A 45 -9.88 4.57 23.89
CA SER A 45 -8.53 4.59 24.44
C SER A 45 -8.12 5.97 24.94
N TRP A 46 -8.61 7.05 24.30
CA TRP A 46 -8.08 8.40 24.52
C TRP A 46 -9.15 9.46 24.79
N GLY A 47 -10.44 9.10 24.78
CA GLY A 47 -11.55 10.03 25.04
C GLY A 47 -11.67 11.16 24.01
N VAL A 48 -11.10 10.99 22.81
CA VAL A 48 -11.01 12.08 21.83
C VAL A 48 -12.32 12.28 21.05
N SER A 49 -12.59 13.52 20.63
CA SER A 49 -13.73 13.82 19.76
C SER A 49 -13.57 13.16 18.38
N HIS A 50 -14.69 12.99 17.66
CA HIS A 50 -14.67 12.42 16.30
C HIS A 50 -13.72 13.18 15.38
N ARG A 51 -13.79 14.52 15.42
CA ARG A 51 -12.91 15.41 14.64
C ARG A 51 -11.43 15.24 14.99
N SER A 52 -11.11 14.95 16.24
CA SER A 52 -9.73 14.72 16.66
C SER A 52 -9.25 13.34 16.21
N ALA A 53 -10.10 12.32 16.27
CA ALA A 53 -9.83 11.01 15.67
C ALA A 53 -9.63 11.10 14.15
N ASP A 54 -10.44 11.89 13.44
CA ASP A 54 -10.27 12.15 11.99
C ASP A 54 -8.88 12.73 11.69
N ARG A 55 -8.41 13.66 12.53
CA ARG A 55 -7.06 14.26 12.39
C ARG A 55 -5.96 13.23 12.63
N LEU A 56 -6.11 12.36 13.63
CA LEU A 56 -5.15 11.27 13.88
C LEU A 56 -5.11 10.28 12.72
N VAL A 57 -6.27 9.92 12.16
CA VAL A 57 -6.37 9.08 10.95
C VAL A 57 -5.72 9.75 9.75
N ALA A 58 -5.98 11.03 9.53
CA ALA A 58 -5.36 11.78 8.44
C ALA A 58 -3.83 11.86 8.59
N ALA A 59 -3.33 12.12 9.81
CA ALA A 59 -1.91 12.15 10.12
C ALA A 59 -1.26 10.78 9.93
N ALA A 60 -1.90 9.72 10.41
CA ALA A 60 -1.45 8.32 10.23
C ALA A 60 -1.39 7.95 8.75
N ARG A 61 -2.41 8.29 7.97
CA ARG A 61 -2.41 8.06 6.52
C ARG A 61 -1.27 8.84 5.84
N ALA A 62 -1.05 10.11 6.20
CA ALA A 62 0.06 10.91 5.68
C ALA A 62 1.43 10.29 6.00
N GLU A 63 1.60 9.71 7.18
CA GLU A 63 2.81 8.98 7.56
C GLU A 63 3.01 7.71 6.73
N LEU A 64 1.97 6.88 6.62
CA LEU A 64 1.99 5.66 5.81
C LEU A 64 2.30 5.96 4.33
N ILE A 65 1.72 7.03 3.78
CA ILE A 65 1.99 7.48 2.40
C ILE A 65 3.46 7.86 2.20
N ARG A 66 4.06 8.54 3.18
CA ARG A 66 5.49 8.94 3.10
C ARG A 66 6.42 7.74 3.19
N GLY A 67 6.12 6.77 4.06
CA GLY A 67 6.88 5.52 4.13
C GLY A 67 6.75 4.67 2.86
N TRP A 68 5.56 4.68 2.25
CA TRP A 68 5.24 3.89 1.07
C TRP A 68 6.13 4.19 -0.13
N ASP A 69 6.62 5.41 -0.31
CA ASP A 69 7.46 5.72 -1.48
C ASP A 69 8.83 5.02 -1.40
N VAL A 70 9.43 4.96 -0.21
CA VAL A 70 10.70 4.25 0.00
C VAL A 70 10.49 2.74 -0.09
N GLU A 71 9.49 2.22 0.62
CA GLU A 71 9.17 0.78 0.64
C GLU A 71 8.76 0.26 -0.74
N ARG A 72 8.11 1.08 -1.58
CA ARG A 72 7.69 0.69 -2.94
C ARG A 72 8.88 0.36 -3.83
N HIS A 73 9.94 1.18 -3.80
CA HIS A 73 11.12 0.95 -4.65
C HIS A 73 11.84 -0.34 -4.24
N GLU A 74 12.01 -0.54 -2.93
CA GLU A 74 12.61 -1.77 -2.39
C GLU A 74 11.76 -3.00 -2.70
N MET A 75 10.45 -2.92 -2.53
CA MET A 75 9.51 -4.00 -2.85
C MET A 75 9.56 -4.37 -4.33
N ILE A 76 9.55 -3.38 -5.24
CA ILE A 76 9.62 -3.64 -6.68
C ILE A 76 10.97 -4.24 -7.07
N ALA A 77 12.07 -3.74 -6.53
CA ALA A 77 13.39 -4.32 -6.75
C ALA A 77 13.45 -5.78 -6.28
N LEU A 78 12.89 -6.08 -5.11
CA LEU A 78 12.80 -7.44 -4.58
C LEU A 78 11.95 -8.35 -5.48
N LEU A 79 10.78 -7.88 -5.93
CA LEU A 79 9.92 -8.66 -6.84
C LEU A 79 10.59 -8.91 -8.19
N LEU A 80 11.28 -7.92 -8.75
CA LEU A 80 12.06 -8.06 -9.99
C LEU A 80 13.20 -9.07 -9.81
N SER A 81 13.92 -9.01 -8.69
CA SER A 81 14.97 -9.98 -8.34
C SER A 81 14.40 -11.40 -8.22
N ARG A 82 13.26 -11.58 -7.56
CA ARG A 82 12.60 -12.89 -7.47
C ARG A 82 12.19 -13.42 -8.84
N LEU A 83 11.65 -12.56 -9.71
CA LEU A 83 11.29 -12.96 -11.07
C LEU A 83 12.52 -13.29 -11.93
N ASP A 84 13.66 -12.63 -11.71
CA ASP A 84 14.92 -12.97 -12.38
C ASP A 84 15.40 -14.37 -11.98
N THR A 85 15.29 -14.72 -10.69
CA THR A 85 15.56 -16.09 -10.21
C THR A 85 14.66 -17.11 -10.91
N VAL A 86 13.34 -16.86 -10.95
CA VAL A 86 12.39 -17.75 -11.64
C VAL A 86 12.72 -17.90 -13.12
N PHE A 87 13.10 -16.80 -13.79
CA PHE A 87 13.52 -16.84 -15.19
C PHE A 87 14.75 -17.75 -15.38
N ARG A 88 15.80 -17.56 -14.57
CA ARG A 88 17.03 -18.37 -14.67
C ARG A 88 16.76 -19.84 -14.43
N GLU A 89 16.00 -20.18 -13.39
CA GLU A 89 15.65 -21.56 -13.07
C GLU A 89 14.79 -22.19 -14.18
N ALA A 90 13.81 -21.45 -14.70
CA ALA A 90 12.97 -21.92 -15.79
C ALA A 90 13.78 -22.16 -17.08
N MET A 91 14.74 -21.28 -17.39
CA MET A 91 15.64 -21.45 -18.54
C MET A 91 16.56 -22.66 -18.38
N ALA A 92 17.13 -22.86 -17.18
CA ALA A 92 17.94 -24.05 -16.88
C ALA A 92 17.14 -25.35 -17.01
N ALA A 93 15.87 -25.33 -16.60
CA ALA A 93 14.93 -26.46 -16.73
C ALA A 93 14.32 -26.60 -18.14
N LYS A 94 14.69 -25.74 -19.10
CA LYS A 94 14.08 -25.66 -20.45
C LYS A 94 12.56 -25.45 -20.44
N ASN A 95 12.02 -24.89 -19.36
CA ASN A 95 10.63 -24.52 -19.22
C ASN A 95 10.40 -23.11 -19.77
N HIS A 96 10.33 -23.00 -21.10
CA HIS A 96 10.19 -21.73 -21.80
C HIS A 96 8.88 -20.98 -21.45
N GLY A 97 7.81 -21.71 -21.09
CA GLY A 97 6.54 -21.10 -20.71
C GLY A 97 6.65 -20.31 -19.40
N ALA A 98 7.30 -20.90 -18.39
CA ALA A 98 7.56 -20.22 -17.13
C ALA A 98 8.55 -19.05 -17.30
N ALA A 99 9.60 -19.22 -18.12
CA ALA A 99 10.57 -18.17 -18.42
C ALA A 99 9.91 -16.95 -19.10
N LEU A 100 9.05 -17.19 -20.10
CA LEU A 100 8.28 -16.15 -20.77
C LEU A 100 7.28 -15.49 -19.82
N GLY A 101 6.68 -16.27 -18.91
CA GLY A 101 5.82 -15.76 -17.83
C GLY A 101 6.56 -14.78 -16.92
N ALA A 102 7.78 -15.12 -16.50
CA ALA A 102 8.62 -14.28 -15.65
C ALA A 102 9.00 -12.95 -16.34
N ILE A 103 9.44 -12.98 -17.60
CA ILE A 103 9.75 -11.78 -18.39
C ILE A 103 8.51 -10.87 -18.52
N ASN A 104 7.36 -11.47 -18.84
CA ASN A 104 6.12 -10.70 -18.99
C ASN A 104 5.69 -10.06 -17.66
N ALA A 105 5.90 -10.73 -16.53
CA ALA A 105 5.63 -10.17 -15.22
C ALA A 105 6.58 -9.02 -14.88
N GLN A 106 7.87 -9.16 -15.18
CA GLN A 106 8.87 -8.08 -15.01
C GLN A 106 8.50 -6.84 -15.83
N ALA A 107 8.16 -7.02 -17.11
CA ALA A 107 7.76 -5.92 -17.99
C ALA A 107 6.51 -5.19 -17.50
N LYS A 108 5.53 -5.93 -16.97
CA LYS A 108 4.32 -5.35 -16.37
C LYS A 108 4.64 -4.55 -15.11
N LEU A 109 5.51 -5.06 -14.22
CA LEU A 109 5.96 -4.35 -13.02
C LEU A 109 6.69 -3.05 -13.36
N ALA A 110 7.62 -3.09 -14.33
CA ALA A 110 8.34 -1.90 -14.79
C ALA A 110 7.39 -0.83 -15.37
N LYS A 111 6.39 -1.25 -16.17
CA LYS A 111 5.40 -0.33 -16.74
C LYS A 111 4.45 0.25 -15.69
N VAL A 112 4.09 -0.54 -14.67
CA VAL A 112 3.33 -0.06 -13.52
C VAL A 112 4.10 1.00 -12.75
N LEU A 113 5.41 0.81 -12.54
CA LEU A 113 6.27 1.80 -11.88
C LEU A 113 6.32 3.11 -12.67
N GLU A 114 6.60 3.05 -13.98
CA GLU A 114 6.61 4.26 -14.84
C GLU A 114 5.25 4.99 -14.81
N THR A 115 4.15 4.25 -14.85
CA THR A 115 2.80 4.82 -14.79
C THR A 115 2.54 5.47 -13.43
N LEU A 116 2.95 4.81 -12.35
CA LEU A 116 2.85 5.33 -10.98
C LEU A 116 3.66 6.61 -10.81
N GLU A 117 4.88 6.68 -11.32
CA GLU A 117 5.72 7.88 -11.26
C GLU A 117 5.08 9.05 -12.00
N ARG A 118 4.50 8.80 -13.19
CA ARG A 118 3.76 9.82 -13.94
C ARG A 118 2.51 10.29 -13.19
N MET A 119 1.75 9.36 -12.60
CA MET A 119 0.56 9.68 -11.82
C MET A 119 0.92 10.43 -10.52
N ALA A 120 2.02 10.05 -9.85
CA ALA A 120 2.49 10.71 -8.63
C ALA A 120 2.85 12.18 -8.85
N LYS A 121 3.31 12.55 -10.06
CA LYS A 121 3.58 13.96 -10.41
C LYS A 121 2.32 14.83 -10.49
N VAL A 122 1.15 14.24 -10.67
CA VAL A 122 -0.11 14.97 -10.89
C VAL A 122 -1.10 14.85 -9.73
N THR A 123 -0.78 14.09 -8.67
CA THR A 123 -1.65 13.90 -7.51
C THR A 123 -0.87 13.85 -6.21
N THR A 124 -1.38 14.52 -5.18
CA THR A 124 -0.88 14.46 -3.80
C THR A 124 -1.56 13.38 -2.98
N ARG A 125 -2.51 12.65 -3.56
CA ARG A 125 -3.21 11.53 -2.90
C ARG A 125 -2.40 10.24 -3.02
N PRO A 126 -2.45 9.34 -2.02
CA PRO A 126 -1.86 8.00 -2.11
C PRO A 126 -2.28 7.30 -3.39
N LEU A 127 -1.30 6.69 -4.05
CA LEU A 127 -1.53 5.80 -5.19
C LEU A 127 -1.30 4.36 -4.77
N SER A 128 -2.37 3.58 -4.80
CA SER A 128 -2.33 2.12 -4.69
C SER A 128 -2.51 1.53 -6.08
N VAL A 129 -1.62 0.61 -6.46
CA VAL A 129 -1.80 -0.23 -7.66
C VAL A 129 -1.92 -1.66 -7.19
N GLN A 130 -3.08 -2.25 -7.48
CA GLN A 130 -3.26 -3.69 -7.35
C GLN A 130 -2.96 -4.35 -8.69
N PRO A 131 -2.05 -5.34 -8.75
CA PRO A 131 -1.99 -6.22 -9.91
C PRO A 131 -3.29 -7.03 -9.93
N ASN A 132 -4.28 -6.57 -10.69
CA ASN A 132 -5.51 -7.32 -10.91
C ASN A 132 -5.25 -8.51 -11.87
N ALA A 133 -6.19 -9.45 -11.96
CA ALA A 133 -6.14 -10.75 -12.64
C ALA A 133 -5.78 -10.75 -14.15
N GLY A 134 -5.33 -9.62 -14.69
CA GLY A 134 -5.08 -9.41 -16.11
C GLY A 134 -6.35 -9.04 -16.87
N MET A 135 -6.19 -8.77 -18.16
CA MET A 135 -7.31 -8.56 -19.07
C MET A 135 -8.04 -9.90 -19.31
N PRO A 136 -9.37 -9.89 -19.47
CA PRO A 136 -10.13 -11.10 -19.77
C PRO A 136 -9.67 -11.68 -21.12
N ARG A 137 -9.46 -12.98 -21.17
CA ARG A 137 -9.11 -13.71 -22.41
C ARG A 137 -10.36 -14.13 -23.15
N GLU A 138 -10.28 -14.15 -24.47
CA GLU A 138 -11.37 -14.66 -25.29
C GLU A 138 -11.24 -16.18 -25.45
N ILE A 139 -12.27 -16.91 -25.00
CA ILE A 139 -12.36 -18.37 -25.08
C ILE A 139 -13.73 -18.70 -25.66
N ALA A 140 -13.76 -19.34 -26.83
CA ALA A 140 -15.00 -19.70 -27.53
C ALA A 140 -15.98 -18.52 -27.70
N GLY A 141 -15.46 -17.36 -28.13
CA GLY A 141 -16.24 -16.13 -28.34
C GLY A 141 -16.73 -15.43 -27.07
N ARG A 142 -16.21 -15.81 -25.89
CA ARG A 142 -16.58 -15.21 -24.60
C ARG A 142 -15.35 -14.66 -23.89
N LYS A 143 -15.46 -13.43 -23.37
CA LYS A 143 -14.43 -12.80 -22.53
C LYS A 143 -14.50 -13.38 -21.12
N MET A 144 -13.49 -14.14 -20.72
CA MET A 144 -13.40 -14.83 -19.43
C MET A 144 -12.17 -14.37 -18.66
N TYR A 145 -12.34 -14.06 -17.38
CA TYR A 145 -11.22 -13.89 -16.44
C TYR A 145 -10.76 -15.28 -15.98
N LEU A 146 -9.47 -15.60 -16.14
CA LEU A 146 -8.93 -16.92 -15.81
C LEU A 146 -8.96 -17.22 -14.30
N SER A 147 -9.22 -16.21 -13.47
CA SER A 147 -9.34 -16.30 -12.01
C SER A 147 -10.80 -16.34 -11.54
N SER A 148 -11.78 -16.38 -12.46
CA SER A 148 -13.19 -16.39 -12.06
C SER A 148 -13.58 -17.77 -11.52
N PRO A 149 -14.48 -17.84 -10.51
CA PRO A 149 -15.03 -19.10 -10.02
C PRO A 149 -15.60 -19.97 -11.14
N GLU A 150 -16.23 -19.36 -12.14
CA GLU A 150 -16.83 -20.04 -13.29
C GLU A 150 -15.79 -20.66 -14.23
N TYR A 151 -14.62 -20.04 -14.39
CA TYR A 151 -13.52 -20.62 -15.16
C TYR A 151 -12.91 -21.82 -14.42
N MET A 152 -12.61 -21.66 -13.13
CA MET A 152 -12.06 -22.75 -12.32
C MET A 152 -13.01 -23.95 -12.25
N ALA A 153 -14.32 -23.73 -12.07
CA ALA A 153 -15.30 -24.80 -12.02
C ALA A 153 -15.47 -25.58 -13.33
N ARG A 154 -15.14 -24.98 -14.49
CA ARG A 154 -15.26 -25.64 -15.80
C ARG A 154 -14.00 -26.35 -16.27
N TYR A 155 -12.83 -25.96 -15.78
CA TYR A 155 -11.55 -26.35 -16.35
C TYR A 155 -10.52 -26.86 -15.31
N ALA A 156 -10.90 -26.99 -14.04
CA ALA A 156 -10.12 -27.69 -13.01
C ALA A 156 -10.45 -29.19 -12.96
#